data_AF-A0A0G2E842-F1
#
_entry.id   AF-A0A0G2E842-F1
#
_cell.length_a   1.000
_cell.length_b   1.000
_cell.length_c   1.000
_cell.angle_alpha   90.00
_cell.angle_beta   90.00
_cell.angle_gamma   90.00
#
_symmetry.space_group_name_H-M   'P 1'
#
loop_
_entity.id
_entity.type
_entity.pdbx_description
1 polymer ?
#
loop_
_entity_poly.entity_id
_entity_poly.type
_entity_poly.pdbx_seq_one_letter_code
_entity_poly.pdbx_strand_id
1 'polypeptide(L)'
;MHHSFALVIRAPCPALNTLANHGFLPHDGRNITLDKVTSAFGDGLNIDATLAATLFAAAPATNPLPNATWFDLDMLQPHDVIEHDASMSRADVYFNPSNLFDADTFDSFLSFFGANATFLSVNATAAARTRHAYAMSQINPEFNVTETNLPIMMGETALSILMWDDTPGAERDLFEYFFTTITRRQHSSNANPFKCPHCTQAFKSEKRLKMHVEPTHYSPTRLTCPLCASTAGFERPWKLAQHMRDKHAARAAALEAVYSPLDRFFRAHESDNSRDHMRLVYVDADLPDHLWVKCWDVVEGDIYNDKRVLAMPKHFHYEPLLPPWVSFALLRKARRWADGWESMKKAHADYGAALVGELRLAFGNHVGELESWRKLCKAVGVPQKRLPADVDRCRELLHGKHINLVDLASWARWRGDEVQGKTVAAFESASALHRIYPWKTS
;
A
#
# COMPACT_ATOMS: atom_id res chain seq x y z
N MET A 1 -26.39 15.18 -22.17
CA MET A 1 -24.97 15.52 -22.39
C MET A 1 -24.15 14.65 -21.46
N HIS A 2 -23.37 13.72 -22.01
CA HIS A 2 -22.51 12.83 -21.23
C HIS A 2 -21.28 13.62 -20.75
N HIS A 3 -21.17 13.91 -19.45
CA HIS A 3 -19.89 14.28 -18.87
C HIS A 3 -19.07 13.01 -18.70
N SER A 4 -18.17 12.77 -19.65
CA SER A 4 -17.03 11.88 -19.47
C SER A 4 -16.29 12.33 -18.20
N PHE A 5 -16.11 11.44 -17.22
CA PHE A 5 -15.22 11.68 -16.09
C PHE A 5 -13.78 11.70 -16.62
N ALA A 6 -13.32 12.85 -17.12
CA ALA A 6 -11.92 13.08 -17.40
C ALA A 6 -11.15 13.03 -16.07
N LEU A 7 -10.13 12.19 -15.99
CA LEU A 7 -9.31 12.03 -14.80
C LEU A 7 -8.55 13.35 -14.53
N VAL A 8 -8.92 14.09 -13.50
CA VAL A 8 -8.26 15.36 -13.14
C VAL A 8 -6.83 15.09 -12.66
N ILE A 9 -5.82 15.72 -13.28
CA ILE A 9 -4.39 15.54 -12.94
C ILE A 9 -3.76 16.82 -12.44
N ARG A 10 -2.71 16.69 -11.63
CA ARG A 10 -2.05 17.80 -10.93
C ARG A 10 -0.54 17.58 -10.89
N ALA A 11 0.20 18.67 -10.70
CA ALA A 11 1.65 18.75 -10.68
C ALA A 11 2.22 18.73 -9.25
N PRO A 12 3.54 18.51 -9.06
CA PRO A 12 4.23 18.87 -7.83
C PRO A 12 4.17 20.38 -7.54
N CYS A 13 3.99 21.23 -8.56
CA CYS A 13 3.91 22.67 -8.42
C CYS A 13 2.56 23.14 -7.82
N PRO A 14 2.55 23.79 -6.64
CA PRO A 14 1.31 24.32 -6.06
C PRO A 14 0.70 25.46 -6.90
N ALA A 15 1.50 26.33 -7.51
CA ALA A 15 0.99 27.45 -8.30
C ALA A 15 0.17 26.98 -9.51
N LEU A 16 0.71 26.05 -10.32
CA LEU A 16 0.00 25.49 -11.47
C LEU A 16 -1.29 24.75 -11.04
N ASN A 17 -1.26 24.06 -9.90
CA ASN A 17 -2.43 23.40 -9.35
C ASN A 17 -3.53 24.40 -8.94
N THR A 18 -3.17 25.53 -8.32
CA THR A 18 -4.12 26.62 -8.02
C THR A 18 -4.76 27.14 -9.29
N LEU A 19 -3.93 27.46 -10.30
CA LEU A 19 -4.41 28.02 -11.57
C LEU A 19 -5.38 27.07 -12.28
N ALA A 20 -5.09 25.76 -12.31
CA ALA A 20 -6.01 24.75 -12.86
C ALA A 20 -7.28 24.59 -12.01
N ASN A 21 -7.16 24.61 -10.68
CA ASN A 21 -8.31 24.51 -9.78
C ASN A 21 -9.27 25.70 -9.92
N HIS A 22 -8.75 26.88 -10.21
CA HIS A 22 -9.50 28.12 -10.36
C HIS A 22 -9.90 28.43 -11.81
N GLY A 23 -9.55 27.57 -12.77
CA GLY A 23 -9.96 27.69 -14.17
C GLY A 23 -9.14 28.68 -15.00
N PHE A 24 -8.01 29.15 -14.48
CA PHE A 24 -7.02 29.92 -15.26
C PHE A 24 -6.25 29.00 -16.23
N LEU A 25 -6.01 27.76 -15.82
CA LEU A 25 -5.54 26.67 -16.69
C LEU A 25 -6.68 25.67 -16.95
N PRO A 26 -6.58 24.82 -18.00
CA PRO A 26 -7.46 23.67 -18.18
C PRO A 26 -7.64 22.89 -16.89
N HIS A 27 -8.89 22.79 -16.41
CA HIS A 27 -9.19 22.24 -15.08
C HIS A 27 -8.82 20.76 -14.95
N ASP A 28 -8.88 20.03 -16.06
CA ASP A 28 -8.44 18.63 -16.14
C ASP A 28 -6.91 18.48 -16.06
N GLY A 29 -6.15 19.57 -16.16
CA GLY A 29 -4.70 19.61 -16.08
C GLY A 29 -3.98 19.20 -17.36
N ARG A 30 -4.64 19.25 -18.52
CA ARG A 30 -4.10 18.74 -19.78
C ARG A 30 -3.81 19.80 -20.83
N ASN A 31 -2.89 19.44 -21.74
CA ASN A 31 -2.53 20.22 -22.91
C ASN A 31 -2.14 21.66 -22.54
N ILE A 32 -1.24 21.80 -21.57
CA ILE A 32 -0.74 23.06 -21.05
C ILE A 32 0.32 23.59 -22.01
N THR A 33 0.03 24.71 -22.66
CA THR A 33 0.88 25.39 -23.66
C THR A 33 1.44 26.70 -23.10
N LEU A 34 2.48 27.25 -23.74
CA LEU A 34 3.13 28.49 -23.30
C LEU A 34 2.16 29.67 -23.19
N ASP A 35 1.25 29.82 -24.16
CA ASP A 35 0.22 30.87 -24.15
C ASP A 35 -0.73 30.73 -22.96
N LYS A 36 -1.19 29.50 -22.65
CA LYS A 36 -2.05 29.23 -21.48
C LYS A 36 -1.33 29.54 -20.18
N VAL A 37 -0.07 29.14 -20.06
CA VAL A 37 0.74 29.42 -18.86
C VAL A 37 0.99 30.91 -18.70
N THR A 38 1.33 31.61 -19.78
CA THR A 38 1.54 33.05 -19.78
C THR A 38 0.29 33.81 -19.36
N SER A 39 -0.87 33.49 -19.93
CA SER A 39 -2.16 34.08 -19.54
C SER A 39 -2.51 33.75 -18.09
N ALA A 40 -2.45 32.48 -17.70
CA ALA A 40 -2.82 32.05 -16.36
C ALA A 40 -1.95 32.68 -15.27
N PHE A 41 -0.64 32.78 -15.50
CA PHE A 41 0.28 33.42 -14.58
C PHE A 41 0.08 34.94 -14.50
N GLY A 42 -0.15 35.61 -15.63
CA GLY A 42 -0.47 37.04 -15.65
C GLY A 42 -1.79 37.35 -14.95
N ASP A 43 -2.87 36.67 -15.36
CA ASP A 43 -4.23 36.93 -14.87
C ASP A 43 -4.45 36.46 -13.42
N GLY A 44 -3.80 35.35 -13.03
CA GLY A 44 -4.04 34.70 -11.74
C GLY A 44 -3.06 35.08 -10.63
N LEU A 45 -1.79 35.36 -10.98
CA LEU A 45 -0.71 35.61 -10.00
C LEU A 45 0.10 36.88 -10.29
N ASN A 46 -0.29 37.68 -11.29
CA ASN A 46 0.41 38.90 -11.69
C ASN A 46 1.90 38.68 -12.02
N ILE A 47 2.22 37.56 -12.64
CA ILE A 47 3.58 37.20 -13.05
C ILE A 47 3.82 37.66 -14.50
N ASP A 48 4.93 38.37 -14.71
CA ASP A 48 5.33 38.88 -16.04
C ASP A 48 5.50 37.74 -17.07
N ALA A 49 5.18 38.04 -18.33
CA ALA A 49 5.24 37.09 -19.43
C ALA A 49 6.64 36.51 -19.66
N THR A 50 7.69 37.30 -19.44
CA THR A 50 9.08 36.84 -19.56
C THR A 50 9.40 35.79 -18.49
N LEU A 51 9.01 36.05 -17.24
CA LEU A 51 9.18 35.10 -16.15
C LEU A 51 8.34 33.83 -16.36
N ALA A 52 7.09 33.97 -16.81
CA ALA A 52 6.24 32.83 -17.16
C ALA A 52 6.87 31.95 -18.26
N ALA A 53 7.45 32.56 -19.29
CA ALA A 53 8.15 31.84 -20.35
C ALA A 53 9.41 31.13 -19.85
N THR A 54 10.16 31.75 -18.93
CA THR A 54 11.30 31.09 -18.27
C THR A 54 10.87 29.87 -17.46
N LEU A 55 9.80 29.98 -16.67
CA LEU A 55 9.26 28.86 -15.88
C LEU A 55 8.71 27.74 -16.76
N PHE A 56 8.15 28.07 -17.93
CA PHE A 56 7.64 27.10 -18.89
C PHE A 56 8.76 26.32 -19.60
N ALA A 57 9.93 26.93 -19.84
CA ALA A 57 10.91 26.42 -20.80
C ALA A 57 11.40 24.97 -20.53
N ALA A 58 11.50 24.56 -19.27
CA ALA A 58 11.92 23.21 -18.91
C ALA A 58 10.79 22.17 -18.97
N ALA A 59 9.52 22.60 -18.88
CA ALA A 59 8.37 21.70 -18.72
C ALA A 59 8.13 20.78 -19.93
N PRO A 60 8.21 21.24 -21.19
CA PRO A 60 8.02 20.37 -22.35
C PRO A 60 9.03 19.22 -22.45
N ALA A 61 10.22 19.33 -21.86
CA ALA A 61 11.22 18.25 -21.82
C ALA A 61 10.75 17.03 -21.01
N THR A 62 9.75 17.21 -20.13
CA THR A 62 9.12 16.13 -19.37
C THR A 62 8.07 15.35 -20.17
N ASN A 63 7.69 15.86 -21.35
CA ASN A 63 6.73 15.19 -22.23
C ASN A 63 7.44 14.02 -22.95
N PRO A 64 6.89 12.80 -22.92
CA PRO A 64 7.49 11.66 -23.63
C PRO A 64 7.45 11.79 -25.16
N LEU A 65 6.71 12.76 -25.70
CA LEU A 65 6.67 13.02 -27.13
C LEU A 65 7.85 13.91 -27.56
N PRO A 66 8.62 13.50 -28.59
CA PRO A 66 9.74 14.29 -29.07
C PRO A 66 9.26 15.63 -29.64
N ASN A 67 9.99 16.72 -29.35
CA ASN A 67 9.70 18.08 -29.79
C ASN A 67 8.33 18.63 -29.33
N ALA A 68 7.77 18.11 -28.24
CA ALA A 68 6.55 18.66 -27.67
C ALA A 68 6.72 20.13 -27.28
N THR A 69 5.68 20.93 -27.50
CA THR A 69 5.58 22.34 -27.10
C THR A 69 4.55 22.57 -25.99
N TRP A 70 4.13 21.48 -25.35
CA TRP A 70 3.09 21.43 -24.34
C TRP A 70 3.37 20.29 -23.34
N PHE A 71 2.73 20.32 -22.19
CA PHE A 71 2.80 19.26 -21.18
C PHE A 71 1.45 19.06 -20.48
N ASP A 72 1.26 17.90 -19.86
CA ASP A 72 0.19 17.65 -18.90
C ASP A 72 0.74 17.81 -17.48
N LEU A 73 -0.08 18.25 -16.51
CA LEU A 73 0.44 18.61 -15.17
C LEU A 73 1.14 17.45 -14.45
N ASP A 74 0.72 16.21 -14.66
CA ASP A 74 1.36 15.01 -14.09
C ASP A 74 2.69 14.63 -14.77
N MET A 75 2.97 15.16 -15.96
CA MET A 75 4.27 14.99 -16.62
C MET A 75 5.39 15.70 -15.87
N LEU A 76 5.10 16.63 -14.96
CA LEU A 76 6.13 17.32 -14.16
C LEU A 76 6.68 16.48 -12.98
N GLN A 77 6.24 15.24 -12.83
CA GLN A 77 6.66 14.33 -11.75
C GLN A 77 8.04 13.64 -11.90
N PRO A 78 8.61 13.42 -13.11
CA PRO A 78 9.91 12.79 -13.24
C PRO A 78 11.00 13.53 -12.46
N HIS A 79 11.69 12.78 -11.61
CA HIS A 79 12.79 13.27 -10.78
C HIS A 79 13.97 13.76 -11.64
N ASP A 80 14.69 14.76 -11.14
CA ASP A 80 15.88 15.37 -11.74
C ASP A 80 15.69 16.14 -13.07
N VAL A 81 14.44 16.43 -13.48
CA VAL A 81 14.17 17.33 -14.62
C VAL A 81 13.76 18.73 -14.14
N ILE A 82 12.73 18.78 -13.29
CA ILE A 82 12.26 19.99 -12.60
C ILE A 82 12.02 19.62 -11.14
N GLU A 83 11.32 18.50 -10.92
CA GLU A 83 11.18 17.87 -9.61
C GLU A 83 12.55 17.50 -9.05
N HIS A 84 12.75 17.74 -7.75
CA HIS A 84 14.03 17.63 -7.07
C HIS A 84 13.83 17.35 -5.57
N ASP A 85 14.87 16.80 -4.93
CA ASP A 85 14.89 16.59 -3.49
C ASP A 85 14.82 17.89 -2.67
N ALA A 86 14.53 17.73 -1.38
CA ALA A 86 14.31 18.82 -0.44
C ALA A 86 13.17 19.75 -0.88
N SER A 87 12.09 19.24 -1.45
CA SER A 87 10.87 20.04 -1.67
C SER A 87 10.30 20.58 -0.34
N MET A 88 9.72 21.78 -0.34
CA MET A 88 9.16 22.37 0.90
C MET A 88 7.93 21.62 1.44
N SER A 89 7.22 20.89 0.58
CA SER A 89 5.90 20.30 0.91
C SER A 89 5.64 18.95 0.25
N ARG A 90 6.64 18.36 -0.42
CA ARG A 90 6.59 17.04 -1.05
C ARG A 90 7.76 16.26 -0.47
N ALA A 91 7.53 14.99 -0.12
CA ALA A 91 8.61 14.12 0.32
C ALA A 91 9.51 13.76 -0.87
N ASP A 92 10.81 13.64 -0.61
CA ASP A 92 11.79 13.18 -1.61
C ASP A 92 11.36 11.86 -2.25
N VAL A 93 11.73 11.66 -3.52
CA VAL A 93 11.32 10.49 -4.33
C VAL A 93 11.69 9.17 -3.65
N TYR A 94 12.82 9.17 -2.91
CA TYR A 94 13.29 8.05 -2.09
C TYR A 94 12.22 7.56 -1.11
N PHE A 95 11.50 8.48 -0.46
CA PHE A 95 10.46 8.16 0.51
C PHE A 95 9.09 7.97 -0.15
N ASN A 96 8.76 8.82 -1.13
CA ASN A 96 7.43 8.83 -1.75
C ASN A 96 7.46 9.41 -3.17
N PRO A 97 7.37 8.57 -4.22
CA PRO A 97 7.42 9.04 -5.61
C PRO A 97 6.10 9.67 -6.10
N SER A 98 5.07 9.78 -5.24
CA SER A 98 3.76 10.28 -5.68
C SER A 98 3.70 11.78 -5.96
N ASN A 99 4.69 12.56 -5.47
CA ASN A 99 4.74 14.02 -5.60
C ASN A 99 3.48 14.75 -5.08
N LEU A 100 2.70 14.08 -4.25
CA LEU A 100 1.56 14.64 -3.55
C LEU A 100 2.04 15.51 -2.38
N PHE A 101 1.21 16.49 -2.01
CA PHE A 101 1.44 17.27 -0.79
C PHE A 101 1.62 16.33 0.41
N ASP A 102 2.70 16.54 1.15
CA ASP A 102 3.08 15.79 2.32
C ASP A 102 3.11 16.73 3.53
N ALA A 103 2.14 16.51 4.44
CA ALA A 103 1.96 17.38 5.61
C ALA A 103 3.17 17.32 6.55
N ASP A 104 3.77 16.14 6.75
CA ASP A 104 4.91 15.98 7.65
C ASP A 104 6.14 16.73 7.13
N THR A 105 6.40 16.67 5.81
CA THR A 105 7.46 17.45 5.15
C THR A 105 7.21 18.95 5.26
N PHE A 106 5.96 19.38 5.04
CA PHE A 106 5.59 20.80 5.13
C PHE A 106 5.68 21.32 6.57
N ASP A 107 5.21 20.55 7.55
CA ASP A 107 5.31 20.86 8.97
C ASP A 107 6.79 20.91 9.42
N SER A 108 7.64 20.01 8.89
CA SER A 108 9.10 20.05 9.11
C SER A 108 9.71 21.35 8.61
N PHE A 109 9.38 21.78 7.38
CA PHE A 109 9.80 23.08 6.85
C PHE A 109 9.33 24.24 7.73
N LEU A 110 8.05 24.25 8.10
CA LEU A 110 7.46 25.29 8.97
C LEU A 110 8.06 25.31 10.39
N SER A 111 8.58 24.19 10.88
CA SER A 111 9.19 24.09 12.21
C SER A 111 10.46 24.95 12.36
N PHE A 112 11.11 25.29 11.24
CA PHE A 112 12.28 26.17 11.25
C PHE A 112 11.94 27.65 11.40
N PHE A 113 10.65 27.99 11.36
CA PHE A 113 10.15 29.30 11.76
C PHE A 113 9.79 29.28 13.25
N GLY A 114 9.82 30.44 13.90
CA GLY A 114 9.39 30.53 15.31
C GLY A 114 7.92 30.10 15.47
N ALA A 115 7.59 29.45 16.59
CA ALA A 115 6.24 28.95 16.87
C ALA A 115 5.15 30.05 16.81
N ASN A 116 5.54 31.30 17.10
CA ASN A 116 4.65 32.47 17.07
C ASN A 116 4.91 33.39 15.86
N ALA A 117 5.66 32.94 14.86
CA ALA A 117 5.89 33.73 13.65
C ALA A 117 4.58 33.83 12.87
N THR A 118 4.06 35.05 12.70
CA THR A 118 2.89 35.33 11.86
C THR A 118 3.28 35.77 10.45
N PHE A 119 4.52 36.24 10.26
CA PHE A 119 5.04 36.71 8.98
C PHE A 119 6.34 36.00 8.62
N LEU A 120 6.44 35.55 7.37
CA LEU A 120 7.58 34.83 6.81
C LEU A 120 8.42 35.82 6.00
N SER A 121 9.39 36.46 6.67
CA SER A 121 10.31 37.37 5.99
C SER A 121 11.24 36.63 5.04
N VAL A 122 11.80 37.34 4.06
CA VAL A 122 12.79 36.77 3.11
C VAL A 122 13.94 36.08 3.84
N ASN A 123 14.52 36.72 4.87
CA ASN A 123 15.65 36.16 5.61
C ASN A 123 15.26 34.93 6.45
N ALA A 124 14.10 34.96 7.11
CA ALA A 124 13.60 33.81 7.86
C ALA A 124 13.32 32.62 6.94
N THR A 125 12.72 32.87 5.78
CA THR A 125 12.41 31.85 4.78
C THR A 125 13.67 31.25 4.18
N ALA A 126 14.68 32.07 3.85
CA ALA A 126 15.97 31.58 3.37
C ALA A 126 16.66 30.69 4.42
N ALA A 127 16.66 31.10 5.69
CA ALA A 127 17.23 30.29 6.78
C ALA A 127 16.46 28.98 6.97
N ALA A 128 15.13 29.01 6.94
CA ALA A 128 14.28 27.82 7.03
C ALA A 128 14.52 26.87 5.86
N ARG A 129 14.62 27.40 4.64
CA ARG A 129 14.88 26.62 3.42
C ARG A 129 16.18 25.83 3.50
N THR A 130 17.26 26.48 3.94
CA THR A 130 18.57 25.84 4.11
C THR A 130 18.54 24.76 5.19
N ARG A 131 17.92 25.04 6.35
CA ARG A 131 17.80 24.05 7.43
C ARG A 131 16.95 22.86 7.03
N HIS A 132 15.86 23.10 6.30
CA HIS A 132 15.02 22.05 5.75
C HIS A 132 15.77 21.15 4.78
N ALA A 133 16.47 21.73 3.80
CA ALA A 133 17.26 20.96 2.85
C ALA A 133 18.34 20.13 3.55
N TYR A 134 19.03 20.71 4.52
CA TYR A 134 20.00 19.97 5.33
C TYR A 134 19.36 18.83 6.13
N ALA A 135 18.20 19.05 6.75
CA ALA A 135 17.50 18.02 7.50
C ALA A 135 17.06 16.84 6.62
N MET A 136 16.54 17.13 5.42
CA MET A 136 16.18 16.11 4.42
C MET A 136 17.41 15.31 3.98
N SER A 137 18.55 15.98 3.77
CA SER A 137 19.81 15.31 3.41
C SER A 137 20.37 14.39 4.48
N GLN A 138 19.97 14.56 5.76
CA GLN A 138 20.41 13.66 6.83
C GLN A 138 19.63 12.34 6.86
N ILE A 139 18.42 12.33 6.29
CA ILE A 139 17.52 11.16 6.35
C ILE A 139 17.42 10.43 5.02
N ASN A 140 17.63 11.12 3.90
CA ASN A 140 17.62 10.52 2.56
C ASN A 140 19.06 10.09 2.17
N PRO A 141 19.36 8.77 2.12
CA PRO A 141 20.69 8.29 1.76
C PRO A 141 21.02 8.47 0.26
N GLU A 142 20.01 8.75 -0.57
CA GLU A 142 20.14 9.03 -2.01
C GLU A 142 19.99 10.52 -2.30
N PHE A 143 20.05 11.38 -1.28
CA PHE A 143 19.82 12.81 -1.40
C PHE A 143 20.67 13.44 -2.50
N ASN A 144 20.01 14.06 -3.47
CA ASN A 144 20.68 14.71 -4.58
C ASN A 144 20.04 16.06 -4.91
N VAL A 145 20.85 17.12 -4.82
CA VAL A 145 20.50 18.45 -5.31
C VAL A 145 21.64 18.90 -6.22
N THR A 146 21.38 18.94 -7.52
CA THR A 146 22.38 19.33 -8.51
C THR A 146 22.51 20.86 -8.60
N GLU A 147 23.63 21.34 -9.16
CA GLU A 147 23.79 22.78 -9.46
C GLU A 147 22.68 23.31 -10.38
N THR A 148 22.11 22.45 -11.24
CA THR A 148 20.98 22.80 -12.12
C THR A 148 19.65 22.91 -11.38
N ASN A 149 19.45 22.20 -10.26
CA ASN A 149 18.22 22.31 -9.46
C ASN A 149 18.24 23.53 -8.51
N LEU A 150 19.41 24.01 -8.10
CA LEU A 150 19.54 25.10 -7.13
C LEU A 150 18.75 26.37 -7.52
N PRO A 151 18.81 26.88 -8.77
CA PRO A 151 18.01 28.03 -9.18
C PRO A 151 16.50 27.79 -9.09
N ILE A 152 16.03 26.56 -9.37
CA ILE A 152 14.63 26.16 -9.26
C ILE A 152 14.20 26.19 -7.80
N MET A 153 14.96 25.51 -6.92
CA MET A 153 14.69 25.46 -5.48
C MET A 153 14.58 26.86 -4.85
N MET A 154 15.49 27.77 -5.21
CA MET A 154 15.51 29.13 -4.69
C MET A 154 14.39 29.97 -5.31
N GLY A 155 14.13 29.81 -6.61
CA GLY A 155 13.06 30.48 -7.33
C GLY A 155 11.67 30.13 -6.80
N GLU A 156 11.39 28.85 -6.53
CA GLU A 156 10.14 28.40 -5.92
C GLU A 156 9.93 28.98 -4.52
N THR A 157 11.01 29.02 -3.74
CA THR A 157 10.99 29.61 -2.39
C THR A 157 10.66 31.09 -2.48
N ALA A 158 11.33 31.84 -3.35
CA ALA A 158 11.04 33.26 -3.58
C ALA A 158 9.61 33.47 -4.08
N LEU A 159 9.16 32.70 -5.09
CA LEU A 159 7.82 32.81 -5.65
C LEU A 159 6.73 32.58 -4.58
N SER A 160 6.91 31.58 -3.70
CA SER A 160 5.96 31.29 -2.62
C SER A 160 5.83 32.37 -1.56
N ILE A 161 6.78 33.31 -1.46
CA ILE A 161 6.70 34.43 -0.52
C ILE A 161 6.53 35.79 -1.19
N LEU A 162 6.57 35.88 -2.53
CA LEU A 162 6.46 37.16 -3.25
C LEU A 162 5.17 37.29 -4.08
N MET A 163 4.33 36.25 -4.14
CA MET A 163 3.11 36.26 -4.95
C MET A 163 1.88 36.91 -4.27
N TRP A 164 2.04 37.48 -3.08
CA TRP A 164 0.91 37.92 -2.23
C TRP A 164 0.60 39.40 -2.39
N ASP A 165 1.57 40.24 -2.04
CA ASP A 165 1.49 41.70 -2.08
C ASP A 165 2.90 42.30 -2.30
N ASP A 166 3.00 43.63 -2.31
CA ASP A 166 4.25 44.35 -2.56
C ASP A 166 5.26 44.26 -1.40
N THR A 167 4.90 43.64 -0.27
CA THR A 167 5.77 43.46 0.89
C THR A 167 6.64 42.22 0.70
N PRO A 168 7.99 42.33 0.80
CA PRO A 168 8.85 41.16 0.70
C PRO A 168 8.64 40.15 1.84
N GLY A 169 7.86 39.11 1.56
CA GLY A 169 7.52 38.05 2.50
C GLY A 169 6.05 37.66 2.42
N ALA A 170 5.65 36.70 3.26
CA ALA A 170 4.27 36.21 3.27
C ALA A 170 3.66 36.25 4.67
N GLU A 171 2.39 36.62 4.76
CA GLU A 171 1.57 36.25 5.91
C GLU A 171 1.51 34.74 6.01
N ARG A 172 1.85 34.19 7.18
CA ARG A 172 1.99 32.75 7.38
C ARG A 172 0.71 32.00 7.07
N ASP A 173 -0.43 32.54 7.48
CA ASP A 173 -1.72 31.90 7.24
C ASP A 173 -2.04 31.77 5.74
N LEU A 174 -1.69 32.78 4.93
CA LEU A 174 -1.87 32.74 3.47
C LEU A 174 -0.90 31.75 2.82
N PHE A 175 0.36 31.74 3.28
CA PHE A 175 1.36 30.79 2.84
C PHE A 175 0.91 29.34 3.12
N GLU A 176 0.52 29.04 4.36
CA GLU A 176 -0.01 27.73 4.74
C GLU A 176 -1.28 27.38 3.96
N TYR A 177 -2.20 28.34 3.82
CA TYR A 177 -3.44 28.15 3.05
C TYR A 177 -3.16 27.76 1.60
N PHE A 178 -2.18 28.38 0.96
CA PHE A 178 -1.81 28.09 -0.43
C PHE A 178 -1.31 26.66 -0.60
N PHE A 179 -0.41 26.20 0.26
CA PHE A 179 0.08 24.82 0.19
C PHE A 179 -0.98 23.78 0.60
N THR A 180 -1.87 24.12 1.54
CA THR A 180 -2.79 23.15 2.19
C THR A 180 -4.24 23.16 1.64
N THR A 181 -4.71 24.23 1.01
CA THR A 181 -6.14 24.34 0.60
C THR A 181 -6.39 23.86 -0.83
N ILE A 182 -5.37 23.89 -1.68
CA ILE A 182 -5.35 23.22 -2.98
C ILE A 182 -5.55 21.70 -2.82
N THR A 183 -5.22 21.15 -1.65
CA THR A 183 -5.47 19.75 -1.27
C THR A 183 -6.73 19.57 -0.41
N ARG A 184 -7.20 20.58 0.35
CA ARG A 184 -8.43 20.44 1.17
C ARG A 184 -9.73 20.25 0.37
N ARG A 185 -9.86 20.73 -0.87
CA ARG A 185 -11.01 20.36 -1.73
C ARG A 185 -10.94 18.92 -2.28
N GLN A 186 -9.80 18.24 -2.18
CA GLN A 186 -9.71 16.78 -2.32
C GLN A 186 -9.82 16.04 -0.96
N HIS A 187 -9.89 16.76 0.16
CA HIS A 187 -10.06 16.18 1.50
C HIS A 187 -11.48 16.26 2.07
N SER A 188 -12.51 16.32 1.22
CA SER A 188 -13.85 15.86 1.62
C SER A 188 -14.17 14.47 1.05
N SER A 189 -13.27 13.52 1.27
CA SER A 189 -13.59 12.16 1.73
C SER A 189 -12.33 11.28 1.71
N ASN A 190 -11.55 11.30 2.80
CA ASN A 190 -10.86 10.14 3.39
C ASN A 190 -9.81 10.67 4.36
N ALA A 191 -10.17 10.82 5.64
CA ALA A 191 -9.29 11.18 6.75
C ALA A 191 -8.21 10.10 7.06
N ASN A 192 -7.89 9.26 6.08
CA ASN A 192 -7.29 7.96 6.25
C ASN A 192 -6.84 7.40 4.87
N PRO A 193 -5.67 7.79 4.33
CA PRO A 193 -5.21 7.34 3.02
C PRO A 193 -4.85 5.85 2.96
N PHE A 194 -4.51 5.25 4.10
CA PHE A 194 -4.12 3.84 4.19
C PHE A 194 -5.36 2.96 4.37
N LYS A 195 -6.01 2.59 3.27
CA LYS A 195 -7.21 1.75 3.29
C LYS A 195 -6.88 0.31 3.64
N CYS A 196 -7.69 -0.30 4.50
CA CYS A 196 -7.57 -1.72 4.75
C CYS A 196 -8.00 -2.53 3.52
N PRO A 197 -7.20 -3.51 3.06
CA PRO A 197 -7.60 -4.39 1.97
C PRO A 197 -8.72 -5.39 2.35
N HIS A 198 -9.01 -5.56 3.64
CA HIS A 198 -9.95 -6.57 4.14
C HIS A 198 -11.23 -5.98 4.74
N CYS A 199 -11.29 -4.66 4.97
CA CYS A 199 -12.48 -4.02 5.53
C CYS A 199 -12.59 -2.56 5.06
N THR A 200 -13.69 -1.90 5.43
CA THR A 200 -13.94 -0.50 5.06
C THR A 200 -13.16 0.50 5.90
N GLN A 201 -12.42 0.06 6.92
CA GLN A 201 -11.59 0.95 7.72
C GLN A 201 -10.41 1.44 6.90
N ALA A 202 -10.03 2.67 7.18
CA ALA A 202 -8.86 3.28 6.62
C ALA A 202 -8.11 3.95 7.77
N PHE A 203 -6.82 4.17 7.60
CA PHE A 203 -5.95 4.70 8.63
C PHE A 203 -5.16 5.89 8.13
N LYS A 204 -4.82 6.78 9.06
CA LYS A 204 -4.02 7.97 8.81
C LYS A 204 -2.54 7.69 8.57
N SER A 205 -2.05 6.50 8.92
CA SER A 205 -0.66 6.10 8.69
C SER A 205 -0.56 4.60 8.39
N GLU A 206 0.47 4.22 7.65
CA GLU A 206 0.80 2.82 7.36
C GLU A 206 0.99 2.00 8.64
N LYS A 207 1.70 2.58 9.63
CA LYS A 207 1.86 1.96 10.96
C LYS A 207 0.51 1.62 11.60
N ARG A 208 -0.49 2.50 11.49
CA ARG A 208 -1.84 2.26 12.01
C ARG A 208 -2.61 1.24 11.18
N LEU A 209 -2.45 1.24 9.86
CA LEU A 209 -2.99 0.18 9.00
C LEU A 209 -2.39 -1.18 9.38
N LYS A 210 -1.08 -1.26 9.61
CA LYS A 210 -0.39 -2.48 10.05
C LYS A 210 -0.85 -2.93 11.43
N MET A 211 -0.92 -2.00 12.39
CA MET A 211 -1.48 -2.23 13.72
C MET A 211 -2.96 -2.63 13.69
N HIS A 212 -3.69 -2.36 12.61
CA HIS A 212 -5.03 -2.86 12.41
C HIS A 212 -5.02 -4.24 11.76
N VAL A 213 -4.32 -4.39 10.64
CA VAL A 213 -4.39 -5.59 9.80
C VAL A 213 -3.87 -6.82 10.55
N GLU A 214 -2.74 -6.69 11.23
CA GLU A 214 -2.13 -7.79 11.97
C GLU A 214 -3.10 -8.35 13.04
N PRO A 215 -3.62 -7.57 14.02
CA PRO A 215 -4.56 -8.06 15.02
C PRO A 215 -6.05 -8.00 14.63
N THR A 216 -6.41 -7.74 13.36
CA THR A 216 -7.83 -7.76 12.92
C THR A 216 -8.08 -8.78 11.82
N HIS A 217 -7.07 -9.08 10.99
CA HIS A 217 -7.21 -9.98 9.84
C HIS A 217 -6.24 -11.16 9.84
N TYR A 218 -5.14 -11.16 10.62
CA TYR A 218 -4.11 -12.24 10.66
C TYR A 218 -3.81 -12.85 12.03
N SER A 219 -4.13 -12.16 13.12
CA SER A 219 -4.04 -12.69 14.48
C SER A 219 -5.09 -12.03 15.36
N PRO A 220 -6.38 -12.09 14.98
CA PRO A 220 -7.33 -11.19 15.53
C PRO A 220 -7.89 -11.59 16.87
N THR A 221 -8.20 -10.58 17.67
CA THR A 221 -9.07 -10.77 18.83
C THR A 221 -10.49 -11.19 18.41
N ARG A 222 -10.88 -10.89 17.17
CA ARG A 222 -12.17 -11.24 16.55
C ARG A 222 -12.03 -11.64 15.07
N LEU A 223 -12.45 -12.84 14.72
CA LEU A 223 -12.43 -13.39 13.35
C LEU A 223 -13.64 -12.88 12.54
N THR A 224 -13.54 -12.71 11.23
CA THR A 224 -14.66 -12.22 10.40
C THR A 224 -15.21 -13.31 9.49
N CYS A 225 -16.50 -13.22 9.14
CA CYS A 225 -17.08 -14.12 8.15
C CYS A 225 -16.73 -13.60 6.75
N PRO A 226 -16.09 -14.41 5.90
CA PRO A 226 -15.78 -14.04 4.52
C PRO A 226 -16.99 -14.13 3.56
N LEU A 227 -18.17 -14.55 4.01
CA LEU A 227 -19.38 -14.73 3.19
C LEU A 227 -20.49 -13.74 3.51
N CYS A 228 -20.42 -13.05 4.65
CA CYS A 228 -21.39 -12.02 5.02
C CYS A 228 -20.73 -10.88 5.80
N ALA A 229 -21.33 -9.69 5.70
CA ALA A 229 -20.89 -8.49 6.41
C ALA A 229 -21.30 -8.52 7.89
N SER A 230 -20.93 -9.59 8.62
CA SER A 230 -21.14 -9.66 10.07
C SER A 230 -20.35 -8.54 10.74
N THR A 231 -21.06 -7.60 11.38
CA THR A 231 -20.51 -6.30 11.83
C THR A 231 -19.68 -6.38 13.11
N ALA A 232 -19.76 -7.48 13.88
CA ALA A 232 -19.14 -7.57 15.22
C ALA A 232 -17.94 -8.53 15.32
N GLY A 233 -17.68 -9.37 14.30
CA GLY A 233 -16.63 -10.40 14.36
C GLY A 233 -16.83 -11.48 15.47
N PHE A 234 -16.13 -12.60 15.37
CA PHE A 234 -16.25 -13.78 16.22
C PHE A 234 -15.02 -13.91 17.12
N GLU A 235 -15.22 -13.87 18.44
CA GLU A 235 -14.13 -13.91 19.45
C GLU A 235 -13.35 -15.25 19.50
N ARG A 236 -13.88 -16.29 18.84
CA ARG A 236 -13.34 -17.65 18.88
C ARG A 236 -13.50 -18.34 17.52
N PRO A 237 -12.53 -19.16 17.09
CA PRO A 237 -12.61 -19.94 15.84
C PRO A 237 -13.87 -20.79 15.70
N TRP A 238 -14.25 -21.50 16.76
CA TRP A 238 -15.44 -22.36 16.74
C TRP A 238 -16.75 -21.59 16.55
N LYS A 239 -16.84 -20.31 17.00
CA LYS A 239 -18.01 -19.46 16.78
C LYS A 239 -18.16 -19.08 15.30
N LEU A 240 -17.04 -18.83 14.61
CA LEU A 240 -17.05 -18.61 13.16
C LEU A 240 -17.45 -19.88 12.41
N ALA A 241 -16.88 -21.03 12.79
CA ALA A 241 -17.23 -22.31 12.17
C ALA A 241 -18.72 -22.67 12.37
N GLN A 242 -19.26 -22.43 13.57
CA GLN A 242 -20.68 -22.59 13.84
C GLN A 242 -21.53 -21.64 12.99
N HIS A 243 -21.17 -20.36 12.91
CA HIS A 243 -21.85 -19.43 12.01
C HIS A 243 -21.84 -19.89 10.55
N MET A 244 -20.73 -20.46 10.07
CA MET A 244 -20.64 -21.03 8.73
C MET A 244 -21.61 -22.19 8.51
N ARG A 245 -21.73 -23.09 9.49
CA ARG A 245 -22.72 -24.17 9.43
C ARG A 245 -24.15 -23.64 9.45
N ASP A 246 -24.44 -22.64 10.28
CA ASP A 246 -25.81 -22.16 10.50
C ASP A 246 -26.31 -21.22 9.39
N LYS A 247 -25.44 -20.34 8.87
CA LYS A 247 -25.80 -19.29 7.90
C LYS A 247 -25.32 -19.59 6.48
N HIS A 248 -24.37 -20.52 6.33
CA HIS A 248 -23.75 -20.87 5.07
C HIS A 248 -23.65 -22.39 4.87
N ALA A 249 -24.65 -23.15 5.34
CA ALA A 249 -24.67 -24.62 5.35
C ALA A 249 -24.26 -25.28 4.02
N ALA A 250 -24.78 -24.80 2.89
CA ALA A 250 -24.44 -25.33 1.57
C ALA A 250 -22.95 -25.17 1.22
N ARG A 251 -22.35 -24.04 1.60
CA ARG A 251 -20.91 -23.77 1.42
C ARG A 251 -20.07 -24.61 2.38
N ALA A 252 -20.54 -24.77 3.62
CA ALA A 252 -19.89 -25.61 4.62
C ALA A 252 -19.83 -27.08 4.17
N ALA A 253 -20.96 -27.64 3.70
CA ALA A 253 -21.04 -28.99 3.17
C ALA A 253 -20.13 -29.20 1.94
N ALA A 254 -20.05 -28.21 1.04
CA ALA A 254 -19.17 -28.27 -0.12
C ALA A 254 -17.68 -28.28 0.25
N LEU A 255 -17.27 -27.58 1.32
CA LEU A 255 -15.90 -27.60 1.83
C LEU A 255 -15.55 -28.93 2.48
N GLU A 256 -16.45 -29.48 3.30
CA GLU A 256 -16.22 -30.76 3.97
C GLU A 256 -16.17 -31.94 3.00
N ALA A 257 -16.83 -31.83 1.84
CA ALA A 257 -16.82 -32.85 0.79
C ALA A 257 -15.51 -32.89 -0.04
N VAL A 258 -14.66 -31.87 0.04
CA VAL A 258 -13.43 -31.77 -0.76
C VAL A 258 -12.22 -32.05 0.14
N TYR A 259 -11.47 -33.11 -0.17
CA TYR A 259 -10.17 -33.38 0.48
C TYR A 259 -9.05 -32.66 -0.27
N SER A 260 -8.93 -31.36 -0.03
CA SER A 260 -7.91 -30.55 -0.70
C SER A 260 -6.49 -30.82 -0.15
N PRO A 261 -5.43 -30.37 -0.83
CA PRO A 261 -4.06 -30.36 -0.31
C PRO A 261 -3.94 -29.71 1.07
N LEU A 262 -4.64 -28.60 1.33
CA LEU A 262 -4.68 -27.97 2.65
C LEU A 262 -5.41 -28.85 3.69
N ASP A 263 -6.52 -29.47 3.32
CA ASP A 263 -7.23 -30.39 4.23
C ASP A 263 -6.34 -31.58 4.61
N ARG A 264 -5.60 -32.16 3.65
CA ARG A 264 -4.64 -33.24 3.93
C ARG A 264 -3.51 -32.80 4.85
N PHE A 265 -2.93 -31.62 4.60
CA PHE A 265 -1.88 -31.06 5.44
C PHE A 265 -2.33 -30.90 6.89
N PHE A 266 -3.46 -30.23 7.13
CA PHE A 266 -3.92 -29.98 8.50
C PHE A 266 -4.38 -31.26 9.21
N ARG A 267 -5.09 -32.17 8.51
CA ARG A 267 -5.53 -33.45 9.08
C ARG A 267 -4.36 -34.35 9.48
N ALA A 268 -3.27 -34.36 8.71
CA ALA A 268 -2.05 -35.10 9.08
C ALA A 268 -1.49 -34.64 10.43
N HIS A 269 -1.63 -33.34 10.75
CA HIS A 269 -1.20 -32.77 12.02
C HIS A 269 -2.21 -32.95 13.17
N GLU A 270 -3.47 -33.35 12.89
CA GLU A 270 -4.42 -33.77 13.92
C GLU A 270 -4.02 -35.12 14.53
N SER A 271 -3.67 -36.08 13.68
CA SER A 271 -3.29 -37.45 14.07
C SER A 271 -1.96 -37.53 14.81
N ASP A 272 -1.06 -36.59 14.56
CA ASP A 272 0.31 -36.57 15.10
C ASP A 272 0.37 -35.99 16.54
N ASN A 273 -0.79 -35.88 17.22
CA ASN A 273 -0.90 -35.60 18.66
C ASN A 273 -0.86 -36.84 19.56
N SER A 274 -0.73 -38.04 18.98
CA SER A 274 -0.35 -39.22 19.77
C SER A 274 1.09 -39.07 20.21
N ARG A 275 1.28 -38.83 21.50
CA ARG A 275 2.57 -38.84 22.18
C ARG A 275 3.19 -40.25 22.27
N ASP A 276 2.91 -41.11 21.29
CA ASP A 276 3.31 -42.51 21.28
C ASP A 276 3.93 -42.89 19.93
N HIS A 277 5.19 -43.30 20.02
CA HIS A 277 5.98 -44.11 19.10
C HIS A 277 6.46 -43.50 17.79
N MET A 278 7.70 -43.00 17.85
CA MET A 278 8.82 -43.58 17.12
C MET A 278 8.45 -44.83 16.29
N ARG A 279 8.16 -44.62 15.00
CA ARG A 279 8.42 -45.53 13.87
C ARG A 279 8.58 -44.62 12.64
N LEU A 280 9.80 -44.22 12.32
CA LEU A 280 10.59 -44.89 11.29
C LEU A 280 9.76 -45.21 10.05
N VAL A 281 9.65 -44.24 9.15
CA VAL A 281 9.78 -44.53 7.73
C VAL A 281 10.93 -43.65 7.23
N TYR A 282 12.14 -44.20 7.33
CA TYR A 282 13.27 -43.73 6.54
C TYR A 282 12.93 -43.94 5.07
N VAL A 283 13.24 -42.94 4.24
CA VAL A 283 13.78 -43.20 2.91
C VAL A 283 15.07 -42.39 2.86
N ASP A 284 16.19 -43.11 2.85
CA ASP A 284 17.56 -42.59 2.77
C ASP A 284 17.80 -41.79 1.49
N ALA A 285 18.58 -40.72 1.61
CA ALA A 285 19.65 -40.34 0.68
C ALA A 285 20.53 -39.22 1.31
N ASP A 286 21.61 -39.66 1.96
CA ASP A 286 22.97 -39.09 2.01
C ASP A 286 23.20 -37.56 1.96
N LEU A 287 23.75 -36.99 3.06
CA LEU A 287 25.14 -36.47 3.16
C LEU A 287 25.40 -35.78 4.54
N PRO A 288 26.67 -35.77 5.04
CA PRO A 288 27.00 -35.54 6.45
C PRO A 288 27.46 -34.11 6.84
N ASP A 289 27.45 -33.90 8.17
CA ASP A 289 28.12 -32.97 9.09
C ASP A 289 28.99 -31.85 8.50
N HIS A 290 28.98 -30.66 9.11
CA HIS A 290 30.14 -29.83 9.53
C HIS A 290 29.69 -28.46 10.13
N LEU A 291 30.18 -28.17 11.35
CA LEU A 291 30.44 -26.84 11.96
C LEU A 291 29.36 -26.02 12.74
N TRP A 292 29.36 -26.26 14.06
CA TRP A 292 29.37 -25.37 15.25
C TRP A 292 28.76 -23.93 15.28
N VAL A 293 27.85 -23.74 16.26
CA VAL A 293 27.82 -22.71 17.36
C VAL A 293 27.88 -21.21 17.01
N LYS A 294 26.86 -20.41 17.39
CA LYS A 294 26.81 -19.59 18.64
C LYS A 294 25.56 -18.69 18.73
N CYS A 295 25.19 -18.43 19.98
CA CYS A 295 24.10 -17.62 20.52
C CYS A 295 23.97 -16.20 19.92
N TRP A 296 22.74 -15.69 19.86
CA TRP A 296 22.46 -14.28 20.14
C TRP A 296 21.33 -14.19 21.15
N ASP A 297 21.68 -13.74 22.36
CA ASP A 297 20.75 -13.16 23.32
C ASP A 297 20.18 -11.87 22.73
N VAL A 298 18.86 -11.75 22.62
CA VAL A 298 18.17 -10.46 22.66
C VAL A 298 16.84 -10.60 23.40
N VAL A 299 16.89 -10.22 24.68
CA VAL A 299 15.93 -9.37 25.42
C VAL A 299 14.44 -9.67 25.24
N GLU A 300 13.85 -10.28 26.26
CA GLU A 300 12.42 -10.18 26.58
C GLU A 300 12.01 -8.70 26.71
N GLY A 301 10.99 -8.29 25.96
CA GLY A 301 10.42 -6.95 26.05
C GLY A 301 9.08 -6.84 25.33
N ASP A 302 8.01 -7.04 26.11
CA ASP A 302 6.69 -6.41 25.94
C ASP A 302 5.79 -6.75 24.73
N ILE A 303 5.31 -8.00 24.63
CA ILE A 303 3.92 -8.27 24.17
C ILE A 303 3.31 -9.49 24.88
N TYR A 304 3.34 -9.56 26.22
CA TYR A 304 2.55 -10.56 26.95
C TYR A 304 2.03 -10.03 28.26
N ASN A 305 1.01 -9.17 28.19
CA ASN A 305 0.09 -8.95 29.30
C ASN A 305 -1.31 -8.68 28.78
N ASP A 306 -2.01 -9.75 28.39
CA ASP A 306 -3.44 -9.82 28.71
C ASP A 306 -3.77 -11.19 29.32
N LYS A 307 -3.91 -11.17 30.65
CA LYS A 307 -4.35 -12.28 31.48
C LYS A 307 -5.88 -12.39 31.42
N ARG A 308 -6.45 -12.84 30.30
CA ARG A 308 -7.87 -13.26 30.22
C ARG A 308 -8.08 -14.49 29.35
N VAL A 309 -7.81 -15.65 29.96
CA VAL A 309 -8.45 -16.98 29.77
C VAL A 309 -8.77 -17.40 28.32
N LEU A 310 -7.82 -18.10 27.72
CA LEU A 310 -8.08 -19.32 26.94
C LEU A 310 -7.16 -20.40 27.49
N ALA A 311 -7.72 -21.46 28.09
CA ALA A 311 -6.94 -22.66 28.36
C ALA A 311 -6.15 -23.07 27.10
N MET A 312 -4.85 -23.31 27.24
CA MET A 312 -4.02 -23.74 26.10
C MET A 312 -4.59 -25.05 25.55
N PRO A 313 -4.98 -25.13 24.26
CA PRO A 313 -5.40 -26.39 23.69
C PRO A 313 -4.22 -27.36 23.70
N LYS A 314 -4.35 -28.51 24.37
CA LYS A 314 -3.33 -29.57 24.37
C LYS A 314 -3.16 -30.24 23.01
N HIS A 315 -4.17 -30.09 22.13
CA HIS A 315 -4.26 -30.75 20.83
C HIS A 315 -4.70 -29.77 19.75
N PHE A 316 -4.17 -29.94 18.55
CA PHE A 316 -4.64 -29.29 17.33
C PHE A 316 -5.82 -30.09 16.77
N HIS A 317 -6.95 -29.40 16.56
CA HIS A 317 -8.11 -29.92 15.86
C HIS A 317 -8.35 -29.04 14.64
N TYR A 318 -8.36 -29.66 13.47
CA TYR A 318 -8.60 -29.00 12.20
C TYR A 318 -10.08 -28.75 12.01
N GLU A 319 -10.41 -27.52 11.65
CA GLU A 319 -11.78 -27.10 11.30
C GLU A 319 -11.72 -26.54 9.87
N PRO A 320 -12.18 -27.29 8.85
CA PRO A 320 -12.07 -26.93 7.44
C PRO A 320 -12.73 -25.59 7.08
N LEU A 321 -13.67 -25.14 7.91
CA LEU A 321 -14.40 -23.88 7.75
C LEU A 321 -13.59 -22.65 8.18
N LEU A 322 -12.44 -22.83 8.84
CA LEU A 322 -11.55 -21.74 9.20
C LEU A 322 -10.68 -21.28 8.03
N PRO A 323 -10.31 -19.99 7.99
CA PRO A 323 -9.26 -19.51 7.09
C PRO A 323 -7.96 -20.31 7.30
N PRO A 324 -7.22 -20.69 6.23
CA PRO A 324 -5.99 -21.48 6.34
C PRO A 324 -4.94 -20.91 7.30
N TRP A 325 -4.76 -19.59 7.35
CA TRP A 325 -3.80 -18.97 8.26
C TRP A 325 -4.23 -19.12 9.73
N VAL A 326 -5.53 -19.11 10.02
CA VAL A 326 -6.05 -19.35 11.39
C VAL A 326 -5.69 -20.76 11.81
N SER A 327 -5.92 -21.74 10.92
CA SER A 327 -5.58 -23.14 11.17
C SER A 327 -4.08 -23.32 11.40
N PHE A 328 -3.22 -22.66 10.62
CA PHE A 328 -1.77 -22.72 10.81
C PHE A 328 -1.32 -22.05 12.12
N ALA A 329 -1.91 -20.91 12.48
CA ALA A 329 -1.63 -20.25 13.75
C ALA A 329 -2.04 -21.12 14.97
N LEU A 330 -3.19 -21.78 14.89
CA LEU A 330 -3.64 -22.74 15.92
C LEU A 330 -2.71 -23.94 16.00
N LEU A 331 -2.25 -24.47 14.87
CA LEU A 331 -1.26 -25.55 14.82
C LEU A 331 0.05 -25.15 15.50
N ARG A 332 0.62 -24.00 15.14
CA ARG A 332 1.86 -23.48 15.74
C ARG A 332 1.73 -23.36 17.26
N LYS A 333 0.58 -22.86 17.73
CA LYS A 333 0.28 -22.72 19.17
C LYS A 333 0.16 -24.08 19.86
N ALA A 334 -0.57 -25.03 19.27
CA ALA A 334 -0.74 -26.37 19.83
C ALA A 334 0.59 -27.14 19.90
N ARG A 335 1.47 -26.95 18.90
CA ARG A 335 2.79 -27.58 18.83
C ARG A 335 3.86 -26.88 19.64
N ARG A 336 3.58 -25.67 20.15
CA ARG A 336 4.54 -24.82 20.87
C ARG A 336 5.83 -24.60 20.07
N TRP A 337 5.71 -24.55 18.74
CA TRP A 337 6.85 -24.30 17.86
C TRP A 337 7.36 -22.87 18.06
N ALA A 338 8.62 -22.75 18.44
CA ALA A 338 9.31 -21.46 18.45
C ALA A 338 9.83 -21.13 17.05
N ASP A 339 10.01 -19.83 16.79
CA ASP A 339 10.56 -19.36 15.52
C ASP A 339 12.01 -19.89 15.35
N GLY A 340 12.32 -20.38 14.14
CA GLY A 340 13.64 -20.93 13.81
C GLY A 340 13.82 -22.44 13.99
N TRP A 341 12.87 -23.16 14.60
CA TRP A 341 12.94 -24.62 14.72
C TRP A 341 12.81 -25.31 13.36
N GLU A 342 13.63 -26.33 13.10
CA GLU A 342 13.63 -27.05 11.82
C GLU A 342 12.29 -27.72 11.52
N SER A 343 11.63 -28.27 12.54
CA SER A 343 10.27 -28.81 12.42
C SER A 343 9.23 -27.75 12.06
N MET A 344 9.39 -26.51 12.53
CA MET A 344 8.53 -25.39 12.17
C MET A 344 8.80 -24.93 10.74
N LYS A 345 10.08 -24.79 10.36
CA LYS A 345 10.48 -24.44 8.99
C LYS A 345 9.95 -25.45 7.98
N LYS A 346 10.10 -26.75 8.26
CA LYS A 346 9.56 -27.82 7.44
C LYS A 346 8.03 -27.75 7.35
N ALA A 347 7.33 -27.64 8.48
CA ALA A 347 5.87 -27.53 8.46
C ALA A 347 5.37 -26.28 7.72
N HIS A 348 6.13 -25.18 7.77
CA HIS A 348 5.83 -23.96 7.02
C HIS A 348 6.05 -24.14 5.51
N ALA A 349 7.11 -24.83 5.11
CA ALA A 349 7.35 -25.20 3.71
C ALA A 349 6.25 -26.15 3.19
N ASP A 350 5.89 -27.17 3.97
CA ASP A 350 4.81 -28.12 3.65
C ASP A 350 3.45 -27.41 3.54
N TYR A 351 3.20 -26.43 4.42
CA TYR A 351 2.03 -25.55 4.33
C TYR A 351 2.03 -24.71 3.05
N GLY A 352 3.18 -24.13 2.68
CA GLY A 352 3.37 -23.42 1.42
C GLY A 352 3.08 -24.30 0.19
N ALA A 353 3.58 -25.54 0.19
CA ALA A 353 3.31 -26.50 -0.87
C ALA A 353 1.81 -26.86 -0.96
N ALA A 354 1.15 -27.04 0.19
CA ALA A 354 -0.29 -27.27 0.25
C ALA A 354 -1.10 -26.06 -0.27
N LEU A 355 -0.69 -24.82 0.03
CA LEU A 355 -1.31 -23.61 -0.53
C LEU A 355 -1.22 -23.55 -2.06
N VAL A 356 -0.05 -23.86 -2.62
CA VAL A 356 0.13 -23.93 -4.08
C VAL A 356 -0.77 -25.02 -4.67
N GLY A 357 -0.88 -26.17 -4.02
CA GLY A 357 -1.82 -27.24 -4.40
C GLY A 357 -3.27 -26.77 -4.39
N GLU A 358 -3.67 -25.97 -3.42
CA GLU A 358 -5.02 -25.38 -3.35
C GLU A 358 -5.30 -24.46 -4.55
N LEU A 359 -4.35 -23.59 -4.87
CA LEU A 359 -4.49 -22.65 -5.98
C LEU A 359 -4.55 -23.38 -7.32
N ARG A 360 -3.78 -24.46 -7.47
CA ARG A 360 -3.84 -25.36 -8.63
C ARG A 360 -5.21 -26.02 -8.80
N LEU A 361 -5.84 -26.46 -7.71
CA LEU A 361 -7.22 -26.96 -7.77
C LEU A 361 -8.22 -25.86 -8.13
N ALA A 362 -7.99 -24.64 -7.65
CA ALA A 362 -8.90 -23.52 -7.83
C ALA A 362 -8.81 -22.84 -9.19
N PHE A 363 -7.61 -22.70 -9.74
CA PHE A 363 -7.28 -21.92 -10.95
C PHE A 363 -6.60 -22.78 -12.03
N GLY A 364 -6.67 -24.11 -11.92
CA GLY A 364 -6.11 -25.03 -12.90
C GLY A 364 -4.58 -25.14 -12.87
N ASN A 365 -4.08 -26.07 -13.69
CA ASN A 365 -2.65 -26.40 -13.81
C ASN A 365 -2.04 -25.95 -15.15
N HIS A 366 -2.82 -25.31 -16.01
CA HIS A 366 -2.43 -25.00 -17.38
C HIS A 366 -2.44 -23.49 -17.64
N VAL A 367 -1.26 -22.95 -17.99
CA VAL A 367 -1.04 -21.52 -18.21
C VAL A 367 -1.79 -20.93 -19.42
N GLY A 368 -2.38 -21.77 -20.27
CA GLY A 368 -3.16 -21.37 -21.45
C GLY A 368 -4.68 -21.43 -21.26
N GLU A 369 -5.17 -21.78 -20.08
CA GLU A 369 -6.60 -21.95 -19.84
C GLU A 369 -7.28 -20.60 -19.55
N LEU A 370 -8.07 -20.11 -20.50
CA LEU A 370 -8.70 -18.80 -20.42
C LEU A 370 -9.62 -18.64 -19.21
N GLU A 371 -10.42 -19.65 -18.87
CA GLU A 371 -11.35 -19.57 -17.73
C GLU A 371 -10.61 -19.47 -16.39
N SER A 372 -9.46 -20.13 -16.28
CA SER A 372 -8.57 -20.02 -15.12
C SER A 372 -8.02 -18.60 -14.96
N TRP A 373 -7.57 -17.97 -16.05
CA TRP A 373 -7.13 -16.58 -16.04
C TRP A 373 -8.27 -15.59 -15.75
N ARG A 374 -9.45 -15.80 -16.36
CA ARG A 374 -10.64 -15.00 -16.08
C ARG A 374 -11.06 -15.11 -14.62
N LYS A 375 -10.99 -16.31 -14.03
CA LYS A 375 -11.29 -16.53 -12.61
C LYS A 375 -10.31 -15.77 -11.71
N LEU A 376 -9.02 -15.73 -12.06
CA LEU A 376 -8.04 -14.91 -11.35
C LEU A 376 -8.31 -13.41 -11.51
N CYS A 377 -8.66 -12.94 -12.71
CA CYS A 377 -9.10 -11.56 -12.94
C CYS A 377 -10.33 -11.20 -12.09
N LYS A 378 -11.33 -12.09 -11.99
CA LYS A 378 -12.49 -11.91 -11.10
C LYS A 378 -12.06 -11.82 -9.64
N ALA A 379 -11.14 -12.68 -9.21
CA ALA A 379 -10.64 -12.71 -7.85
C ALA A 379 -10.04 -11.35 -7.44
N VAL A 380 -9.31 -10.68 -8.33
CA VAL A 380 -8.75 -9.33 -8.08
C VAL A 380 -9.72 -8.18 -8.36
N GLY A 381 -10.98 -8.46 -8.67
CA GLY A 381 -12.03 -7.44 -8.83
C GLY A 381 -12.26 -6.92 -10.25
N VAL A 382 -11.75 -7.60 -11.28
CA VAL A 382 -12.15 -7.27 -12.67
C VAL A 382 -13.63 -7.64 -12.85
N PRO A 383 -14.51 -6.68 -13.18
CA PRO A 383 -15.94 -6.95 -13.29
C PRO A 383 -16.23 -7.86 -14.48
N GLN A 384 -17.27 -8.69 -14.38
CA GLN A 384 -17.66 -9.67 -15.42
C GLN A 384 -17.73 -9.06 -16.83
N LYS A 385 -18.22 -7.81 -16.95
CA LYS A 385 -18.35 -7.10 -18.23
C LYS A 385 -17.02 -6.68 -18.87
N ARG A 386 -15.92 -6.68 -18.12
CA ARG A 386 -14.57 -6.29 -18.56
C ARG A 386 -13.58 -7.46 -18.56
N LEU A 387 -14.07 -8.70 -18.41
CA LEU A 387 -13.19 -9.85 -18.44
C LEU A 387 -12.62 -10.03 -19.86
N PRO A 388 -11.30 -10.22 -20.01
CA PRO A 388 -10.70 -10.33 -21.32
C PRO A 388 -11.19 -11.52 -22.14
N ALA A 389 -11.10 -11.38 -23.46
CA ALA A 389 -11.48 -12.40 -24.43
C ALA A 389 -10.44 -13.53 -24.55
N ASP A 390 -9.20 -13.27 -24.14
CA ASP A 390 -8.04 -14.13 -24.32
C ASP A 390 -7.09 -14.05 -23.11
N VAL A 391 -6.14 -15.00 -23.09
CA VAL A 391 -5.20 -15.19 -21.98
C VAL A 391 -4.20 -14.05 -21.88
N ASP A 392 -3.72 -13.53 -23.00
CA ASP A 392 -2.67 -12.52 -23.01
C ASP A 392 -3.16 -11.20 -22.44
N ARG A 393 -4.40 -10.82 -22.75
CA ARG A 393 -5.02 -9.65 -22.14
C ARG A 393 -5.33 -9.85 -20.65
N CYS A 394 -5.58 -11.07 -20.19
CA CYS A 394 -5.64 -11.37 -18.76
C CYS A 394 -4.27 -11.18 -18.07
N ARG A 395 -3.19 -11.63 -18.72
CA ARG A 395 -1.82 -11.45 -18.22
C ARG A 395 -1.46 -9.97 -18.15
N GLU A 396 -1.75 -9.19 -19.18
CA GLU A 396 -1.53 -7.74 -19.18
C GLU A 396 -2.25 -7.04 -18.03
N LEU A 397 -3.51 -7.40 -17.74
CA LEU A 397 -4.26 -6.82 -16.62
C LEU A 397 -3.67 -7.17 -15.25
N LEU A 398 -3.09 -8.36 -15.12
CA LEU A 398 -2.49 -8.85 -13.89
C LEU A 398 -0.99 -8.52 -13.79
N HIS A 399 -0.39 -8.00 -14.86
CA HIS A 399 1.02 -7.67 -14.90
C HIS A 399 1.35 -6.59 -13.86
N GLY A 400 2.42 -6.83 -13.09
CA GLY A 400 2.83 -5.95 -11.99
C GLY A 400 1.94 -6.03 -10.74
N LYS A 401 0.86 -6.83 -10.74
CA LYS A 401 0.02 -7.04 -9.55
C LYS A 401 0.61 -8.12 -8.65
N HIS A 402 0.67 -7.81 -7.36
CA HIS A 402 1.13 -8.70 -6.31
C HIS A 402 -0.06 -9.09 -5.44
N ILE A 403 -0.21 -10.37 -5.11
CA ILE A 403 -1.37 -10.91 -4.39
C ILE A 403 -0.89 -11.82 -3.28
N ASN A 404 -1.50 -11.72 -2.10
CA ASN A 404 -1.22 -12.66 -1.02
C ASN A 404 -1.86 -14.02 -1.32
N LEU A 405 -1.03 -15.06 -1.47
CA LEU A 405 -1.48 -16.39 -1.88
C LEU A 405 -2.44 -17.03 -0.86
N VAL A 406 -2.29 -16.70 0.43
CA VAL A 406 -3.19 -17.18 1.49
C VAL A 406 -4.60 -16.63 1.33
N ASP A 407 -4.72 -15.35 0.98
CA ASP A 407 -6.02 -14.71 0.76
C ASP A 407 -6.68 -15.24 -0.51
N LEU A 408 -5.88 -15.46 -1.56
CA LEU A 408 -6.34 -16.06 -2.81
C LEU A 408 -6.84 -17.50 -2.61
N ALA A 409 -6.11 -18.31 -1.85
CA ALA A 409 -6.53 -19.66 -1.49
C ALA A 409 -7.81 -19.65 -0.64
N SER A 410 -7.90 -18.73 0.33
CA SER A 410 -9.10 -18.54 1.15
C SER A 410 -10.32 -18.13 0.31
N TRP A 411 -10.13 -17.18 -0.61
CA TRP A 411 -11.17 -16.74 -1.53
C TRP A 411 -11.68 -17.88 -2.41
N ALA A 412 -10.76 -18.70 -2.94
CA ALA A 412 -11.09 -19.85 -3.77
C ALA A 412 -11.88 -20.92 -3.01
N ARG A 413 -11.42 -21.30 -1.80
CA ARG A 413 -12.09 -22.29 -0.94
C ARG A 413 -13.54 -21.94 -0.66
N TRP A 414 -13.83 -20.65 -0.45
CA TRP A 414 -15.19 -20.18 -0.19
C TRP A 414 -16.03 -19.88 -1.43
N ARG A 415 -15.57 -20.24 -2.63
CA ARG A 415 -16.20 -19.88 -3.92
C ARG A 415 -16.47 -18.39 -4.02
N GLY A 416 -15.43 -17.59 -3.86
CA GLY A 416 -15.54 -16.13 -3.90
C GLY A 416 -16.07 -15.59 -5.23
N ASP A 417 -15.95 -16.33 -6.32
CA ASP A 417 -16.52 -16.04 -7.63
C ASP A 417 -18.06 -16.05 -7.65
N GLU A 418 -18.69 -16.78 -6.74
CA GLU A 418 -20.14 -16.84 -6.58
C GLU A 418 -20.67 -15.78 -5.60
N VAL A 419 -19.81 -14.99 -4.95
CA VAL A 419 -20.20 -13.98 -3.95
C VAL A 419 -20.01 -12.58 -4.54
N GLN A 420 -21.11 -11.88 -4.73
CA GLN A 420 -21.09 -10.54 -5.31
C GLN A 420 -20.23 -9.57 -4.48
N GLY A 421 -19.25 -8.93 -5.12
CA GLY A 421 -18.42 -7.89 -4.51
C GLY A 421 -17.25 -8.41 -3.66
N LYS A 422 -17.01 -9.72 -3.59
CA LYS A 422 -15.89 -10.28 -2.84
C LYS A 422 -14.64 -10.41 -3.70
N THR A 423 -13.59 -9.68 -3.34
CA THR A 423 -12.33 -9.65 -4.08
C THR A 423 -11.14 -9.91 -3.14
N VAL A 424 -10.01 -10.27 -3.72
CA VAL A 424 -8.70 -10.35 -3.10
C VAL A 424 -7.95 -9.07 -3.44
N ALA A 425 -7.23 -8.53 -2.47
CA ALA A 425 -6.44 -7.34 -2.70
C ALA A 425 -5.27 -7.63 -3.66
N ALA A 426 -5.09 -6.75 -4.63
CA ALA A 426 -3.96 -6.72 -5.54
C ALA A 426 -3.15 -5.45 -5.28
N PHE A 427 -1.83 -5.60 -5.22
CA PHE A 427 -0.89 -4.54 -4.87
C PHE A 427 0.00 -4.21 -6.07
N GLU A 428 0.37 -2.94 -6.23
CA GLU A 428 1.22 -2.49 -7.33
C GLU A 428 2.70 -2.91 -7.19
N SER A 429 3.12 -3.39 -6.02
CA SER A 429 4.49 -3.87 -5.79
C SER A 429 4.58 -4.91 -4.68
N ALA A 430 5.64 -5.73 -4.73
CA ALA A 430 5.99 -6.64 -3.64
C ALA A 430 6.22 -5.87 -2.33
N SER A 431 6.80 -4.67 -2.38
CA SER A 431 6.95 -3.81 -1.19
C SER A 431 5.59 -3.39 -0.64
N ALA A 432 4.64 -3.00 -1.48
CA ALA A 432 3.28 -2.66 -1.05
C ALA A 432 2.54 -3.85 -0.40
N LEU A 433 2.75 -5.06 -0.93
CA LEU A 433 2.29 -6.30 -0.32
C LEU A 433 2.96 -6.51 1.05
N HIS A 434 4.29 -6.43 1.14
CA HIS A 434 5.06 -6.66 2.39
C HIS A 434 4.80 -5.63 3.49
N ARG A 435 4.46 -4.39 3.12
CA ARG A 435 4.02 -3.35 4.07
C ARG A 435 2.81 -3.81 4.89
N ILE A 436 1.91 -4.56 4.26
CA ILE A 436 0.68 -5.09 4.88
C ILE A 436 0.90 -6.50 5.44
N TYR A 437 1.65 -7.34 4.73
CA TYR A 437 1.93 -8.73 5.08
C TYR A 437 3.44 -8.91 5.32
N PRO A 438 3.97 -8.48 6.48
CA PRO A 438 5.38 -8.61 6.76
C PRO A 438 5.73 -10.09 6.90
N TRP A 439 6.36 -10.66 5.87
CA TRP A 439 7.18 -11.84 6.06
C TRP A 439 8.43 -11.40 6.82
N LYS A 440 8.65 -11.92 8.04
CA LYS A 440 9.99 -11.92 8.59
C LYS A 440 10.81 -12.88 7.74
N THR A 441 11.41 -12.37 6.68
CA THR A 441 12.57 -13.02 6.06
C THR A 441 13.68 -12.96 7.09
N SER A 442 13.76 -13.99 7.92
CA SER A 442 14.98 -14.31 8.67
C SER A 442 16.05 -14.79 7.70
#